data_AF-A0A9Q0DKT2-F1
#
_entry.id   AF-A0A9Q0DKT2-F1
#
_cell.length_a   1.000
_cell.length_b   1.000
_cell.length_c   1.000
_cell.angle_alpha   90.00
_cell.angle_beta   90.00
_cell.angle_gamma   90.00
#
_symmetry.space_group_name_H-M   'P 1'
#
loop_
_entity.id
_entity.type
_entity.pdbx_description
1 polymer ?
#
loop_
_entity_poly.entity_id
_entity_poly.type
_entity_poly.pdbx_seq_one_letter_code
_entity_poly.pdbx_strand_id
1 'polypeptide(L)'
;MVFAIEEINNSSDLLPGITLGYQIHDSCASVPVAVQLAFQFANGLQQLYDSKKGCVRSGRVTAIVGESGSTPTISMTRIIGPFDIPQVSHFATCACLSDKTQYPTFFRTIPSDQFQADALAKLVKHLGWTWIGAVRSNSDYGNNGMASFLRAAHKEGICVEYSESFYRTDPQSKIQQVADVIRRFMS
;
A
#
# COMPACT_ATOMS: atom_id res chain seq x y z
N MET A 1 8.32 12.39 -7.68
CA MET A 1 7.60 12.14 -8.94
C MET A 1 7.87 13.23 -9.96
N VAL A 2 7.51 14.49 -9.70
CA VAL A 2 7.73 15.63 -10.62
C VAL A 2 9.15 15.68 -11.17
N PHE A 3 10.15 15.70 -10.29
CA PHE A 3 11.57 15.69 -10.66
C PHE A 3 11.93 14.58 -11.67
N ALA A 4 11.52 13.33 -11.40
CA ALA A 4 11.82 12.21 -12.29
C ALA A 4 11.14 12.37 -13.67
N ILE A 5 9.93 12.93 -13.71
CA ILE A 5 9.25 13.21 -14.98
C ILE A 5 9.98 14.31 -15.75
N GLU A 6 10.45 15.36 -15.07
CA GLU A 6 11.23 16.43 -15.68
C GLU A 6 12.57 15.93 -16.23
N GLU A 7 13.27 15.07 -15.49
CA GLU A 7 14.50 14.42 -15.99
C GLU A 7 14.23 13.56 -17.23
N ILE A 8 13.15 12.78 -17.24
CA ILE A 8 12.77 11.97 -18.41
C ILE A 8 12.45 12.87 -19.61
N ASN A 9 11.67 13.93 -19.41
CA ASN A 9 11.30 14.86 -20.47
C ASN A 9 12.51 15.64 -21.02
N ASN A 10 13.58 15.80 -20.24
CA ASN A 10 14.83 16.45 -20.67
C ASN A 10 15.86 15.46 -21.22
N SER A 11 15.57 14.16 -21.21
CA SER A 11 16.48 13.14 -21.73
C SER A 11 16.39 13.04 -23.26
N SER A 12 17.53 13.00 -23.94
CA SER A 12 17.60 12.62 -25.36
C SER A 12 17.48 11.11 -25.58
N ASP A 13 17.72 10.32 -24.53
CA ASP A 13 17.90 8.86 -24.64
C ASP A 13 16.61 8.12 -24.27
N LEU A 14 15.84 8.66 -23.32
CA LEU A 14 14.62 8.04 -22.82
C LEU A 14 13.39 8.80 -23.31
N LEU A 15 12.58 8.15 -24.14
CA LEU A 15 11.33 8.69 -24.73
C LEU A 15 11.54 9.95 -25.61
N PRO A 16 12.47 9.94 -26.58
CA PRO A 16 12.71 11.10 -27.44
C PRO A 16 11.45 11.50 -28.23
N GLY A 17 11.12 12.79 -28.24
CA GLY A 17 9.93 13.32 -28.92
C GLY A 17 8.60 13.07 -28.21
N ILE A 18 8.62 12.51 -26.99
CA ILE A 18 7.44 12.31 -26.14
C ILE A 18 7.59 13.17 -24.90
N THR A 19 6.50 13.84 -24.49
CA THR A 19 6.45 14.59 -23.23
C THR A 19 5.47 13.91 -22.28
N LEU A 20 5.96 13.50 -21.11
CA LEU A 20 5.16 12.96 -20.03
C LEU A 20 4.50 14.10 -19.24
N GLY A 21 3.17 14.08 -19.17
CA GLY A 21 2.38 14.88 -18.24
C GLY A 21 2.03 14.11 -16.97
N TYR A 22 1.52 14.81 -15.96
CA TYR A 22 1.07 14.20 -14.71
C TYR A 22 -0.15 14.90 -14.11
N GLN A 23 -0.91 14.16 -13.30
CA GLN A 23 -1.95 14.65 -12.41
C GLN A 23 -1.67 14.09 -11.02
N ILE A 24 -1.47 14.96 -10.03
CA ILE A 24 -1.10 14.58 -8.67
C ILE A 24 -2.25 14.94 -7.74
N HIS A 25 -2.71 13.97 -6.98
CA HIS A 25 -3.83 14.10 -6.05
C HIS A 25 -3.43 13.57 -4.69
N ASP A 26 -3.95 14.20 -3.64
CA ASP A 26 -3.79 13.72 -2.27
C ASP A 26 -4.87 12.68 -1.95
N SER A 27 -4.44 11.46 -1.58
CA SER A 27 -5.32 10.38 -1.12
C SER A 27 -5.71 10.54 0.36
N CYS A 28 -4.94 11.34 1.12
CA CYS A 28 -4.99 11.46 2.58
C CYS A 28 -4.91 10.10 3.32
N ALA A 29 -4.32 9.07 2.69
CA ALA A 29 -4.37 7.67 3.15
C ALA A 29 -5.80 7.17 3.45
N SER A 30 -6.80 7.73 2.77
CA SER A 30 -8.22 7.49 2.99
C SER A 30 -8.77 6.60 1.89
N VAL A 31 -9.40 5.48 2.28
CA VAL A 31 -10.00 4.55 1.31
C VAL A 31 -11.08 5.21 0.46
N PRO A 32 -12.05 5.97 1.00
CA PRO A 32 -13.04 6.68 0.19
C PRO A 32 -12.42 7.62 -0.85
N VAL A 33 -11.39 8.39 -0.46
CA VAL A 33 -10.71 9.32 -1.37
C VAL A 33 -9.95 8.56 -2.45
N ALA A 34 -9.23 7.48 -2.09
CA ALA A 34 -8.52 6.63 -3.04
C ALA A 34 -9.48 6.01 -4.08
N VAL A 35 -10.66 5.57 -3.65
CA VAL A 35 -11.72 5.05 -4.51
C VAL A 35 -12.27 6.13 -5.45
N GLN A 36 -12.52 7.34 -4.93
CA GLN A 36 -12.97 8.47 -5.75
C GLN A 36 -11.94 8.82 -6.83
N LEU A 37 -10.66 8.91 -6.47
CA LEU A 37 -9.57 9.18 -7.41
C LEU A 37 -9.43 8.06 -8.45
N ALA A 38 -9.59 6.80 -8.05
CA ALA A 38 -9.58 5.66 -8.97
C ALA A 38 -10.63 5.81 -10.09
N PHE A 39 -11.86 6.21 -9.73
CA PHE A 39 -12.90 6.48 -10.72
C PHE A 39 -12.58 7.70 -11.60
N GLN A 40 -12.01 8.77 -11.05
CA GLN A 40 -11.59 9.93 -11.83
C GLN A 40 -10.50 9.57 -12.85
N PHE A 41 -9.53 8.74 -12.44
CA PHE A 41 -8.46 8.26 -13.30
C PHE A 41 -8.95 7.32 -14.40
N ALA A 42 -9.92 6.45 -14.10
CA ALA A 42 -10.52 5.53 -15.06
C ALA A 42 -11.42 6.23 -16.09
N ASN A 43 -12.20 7.23 -15.67
CA ASN A 43 -13.15 7.95 -16.52
C ASN A 43 -12.54 9.15 -17.25
N GLY A 44 -11.34 9.59 -16.86
CA GLY A 44 -10.75 10.87 -17.26
C GLY A 44 -11.32 12.03 -16.43
N LEU A 45 -10.50 13.05 -16.15
CA LEU A 45 -10.99 14.27 -15.49
C LEU A 45 -12.09 14.89 -16.35
N GLN A 46 -13.19 15.23 -15.69
CA GLN A 46 -14.35 15.90 -16.29
C GLN A 46 -13.89 17.08 -17.17
N GLN A 47 -14.46 17.16 -18.38
CA GLN A 47 -14.15 18.15 -19.40
C GLN A 47 -13.98 19.55 -18.78
N LEU A 48 -12.74 20.02 -18.64
CA LEU A 48 -12.48 21.44 -18.42
C LEU A 48 -12.76 22.13 -19.76
N TYR A 49 -13.96 22.66 -19.88
CA TYR A 49 -14.34 23.49 -21.03
C TYR A 49 -13.57 24.81 -20.94
N ASP A 50 -12.44 24.89 -21.65
CA ASP A 50 -11.73 26.15 -21.86
C ASP A 50 -12.29 26.82 -23.11
N SER A 51 -13.05 27.89 -22.91
CA SER A 51 -13.68 28.69 -23.96
C SER A 51 -12.69 29.25 -24.99
N LYS A 52 -11.37 29.22 -24.72
CA LYS A 52 -10.31 29.71 -25.63
C LYS A 52 -9.52 28.61 -26.35
N LYS A 53 -9.60 27.34 -25.95
CA LYS A 53 -8.78 26.25 -26.51
C LYS A 53 -9.56 25.02 -27.00
N GLY A 54 -10.89 25.07 -26.97
CA GLY A 54 -11.71 23.89 -27.30
C GLY A 54 -11.61 22.82 -26.21
N CYS A 55 -12.29 21.68 -26.43
CA CYS A 55 -12.33 20.60 -25.45
C CYS A 55 -10.93 20.02 -25.19
N VAL A 56 -10.28 20.40 -24.08
CA VAL A 56 -9.09 19.71 -23.60
C VAL A 56 -9.56 18.40 -22.96
N ARG A 57 -9.57 17.33 -23.75
CA ARG A 57 -9.78 15.98 -23.22
C ARG A 57 -8.59 15.62 -22.34
N SER A 58 -8.73 15.73 -21.02
CA SER A 58 -7.90 14.91 -20.13
C SER A 58 -8.37 13.48 -20.31
N GLY A 59 -7.70 12.73 -21.18
CA GLY A 59 -7.96 11.31 -21.38
C GLY A 59 -7.75 10.54 -20.08
N ARG A 60 -8.30 9.32 -20.05
CA ARG A 60 -7.99 8.29 -19.04
C ARG A 60 -6.48 8.23 -18.81
N VAL A 61 -6.05 8.15 -17.55
CA VAL A 61 -4.62 8.06 -17.23
C VAL A 61 -4.04 6.75 -17.78
N THR A 62 -2.78 6.80 -18.20
CA THR A 62 -2.10 5.61 -18.79
C THR A 62 -1.48 4.72 -17.71
N ALA A 63 -1.10 5.29 -16.57
CA ALA A 63 -0.52 4.58 -15.44
C ALA A 63 -0.71 5.39 -14.16
N ILE A 64 -0.66 4.72 -13.00
CA ILE A 64 -0.76 5.34 -11.68
C ILE A 64 0.50 5.01 -10.88
N VAL A 65 1.09 6.02 -10.23
CA VAL A 65 2.14 5.84 -9.23
C VAL A 65 1.54 6.06 -7.85
N GLY A 66 1.72 5.11 -6.94
CA GLY A 66 1.03 5.06 -5.65
C GLY A 66 0.00 3.92 -5.58
N GLU A 67 -0.85 3.84 -4.56
CA GLU A 67 -0.89 4.65 -3.34
C GLU A 67 0.10 4.07 -2.30
N SER A 68 0.32 4.72 -1.15
CA SER A 68 1.30 4.27 -0.16
C SER A 68 0.78 3.18 0.78
N GLY A 69 -0.44 3.31 1.31
CA GLY A 69 -1.05 2.35 2.22
C GLY A 69 -1.60 1.13 1.49
N SER A 70 -1.42 -0.07 2.06
CA SER A 70 -1.89 -1.30 1.40
C SER A 70 -3.42 -1.34 1.26
N THR A 71 -4.19 -0.95 2.28
CA THR A 71 -5.67 -0.92 2.24
C THR A 71 -6.25 0.01 1.15
N PRO A 72 -5.89 1.31 1.10
CA PRO A 72 -6.33 2.18 0.01
C PRO A 72 -5.78 1.74 -1.36
N THR A 73 -4.55 1.22 -1.43
CA THR A 73 -4.00 0.65 -2.67
C THR A 73 -4.85 -0.49 -3.20
N ILE A 74 -5.19 -1.48 -2.36
CA ILE A 74 -6.08 -2.61 -2.74
C ILE A 74 -7.41 -2.09 -3.27
N SER A 75 -7.99 -1.09 -2.60
CA SER A 75 -9.28 -0.51 -2.97
C SER A 75 -9.21 0.18 -4.33
N MET A 76 -8.14 0.94 -4.60
CA MET A 76 -7.88 1.59 -5.88
C MET A 76 -7.61 0.57 -6.99
N THR A 77 -6.73 -0.42 -6.75
CA THR A 77 -6.35 -1.45 -7.72
C THR A 77 -7.58 -2.21 -8.22
N ARG A 78 -8.52 -2.57 -7.34
CA ARG A 78 -9.76 -3.28 -7.72
C ARG A 78 -10.65 -2.49 -8.68
N ILE A 79 -10.58 -1.16 -8.64
CA ILE A 79 -11.37 -0.29 -9.52
C ILE A 79 -10.69 -0.11 -10.87
N ILE A 80 -9.38 0.13 -10.87
CA ILE A 80 -8.61 0.43 -12.10
C ILE A 80 -8.19 -0.83 -12.88
N GLY A 81 -8.14 -1.99 -12.21
CA GLY A 81 -7.73 -3.27 -12.79
C GLY A 81 -8.53 -3.68 -14.03
N PRO A 82 -9.88 -3.65 -13.99
CA PRO A 82 -10.73 -3.91 -15.16
C PRO A 82 -10.52 -2.96 -16.35
N PHE A 83 -9.85 -1.83 -16.16
CA PHE A 83 -9.53 -0.87 -17.22
C PHE A 83 -8.11 -1.05 -17.78
N ASP A 84 -7.39 -2.08 -17.34
CA ASP A 84 -6.00 -2.37 -17.70
C ASP A 84 -5.04 -1.20 -17.38
N ILE A 85 -5.34 -0.42 -16.35
CA ILE A 85 -4.45 0.68 -15.92
C ILE A 85 -3.42 0.10 -14.94
N PRO A 86 -2.11 0.10 -15.29
CA PRO A 86 -1.05 -0.33 -14.40
C PRO A 86 -0.89 0.64 -13.22
N GLN A 87 -0.77 0.09 -12.02
CA GLN A 87 -0.49 0.82 -10.80
C GLN A 87 0.84 0.36 -10.22
N VAL A 88 1.77 1.30 -10.01
CA VAL A 88 3.07 1.05 -9.41
C VAL A 88 3.13 1.74 -8.04
N SER A 89 2.94 0.98 -6.97
CA SER A 89 3.08 1.53 -5.62
C SER A 89 4.55 1.57 -5.18
N HIS A 90 4.94 2.66 -4.53
CA HIS A 90 6.26 2.81 -3.95
C HIS A 90 6.34 2.32 -2.50
N PHE A 91 5.21 1.98 -1.86
CA PHE A 91 5.18 1.73 -0.41
C PHE A 91 4.17 0.65 0.06
N ALA A 92 3.23 0.19 -0.77
CA ALA A 92 2.27 -0.84 -0.39
C ALA A 92 2.91 -2.24 -0.39
N THR A 93 3.30 -2.70 0.80
CA THR A 93 4.10 -3.93 0.98
C THR A 93 3.29 -5.19 1.27
N CYS A 94 1.97 -5.10 1.47
CA CYS A 94 1.14 -6.27 1.81
C CYS A 94 1.45 -7.46 0.89
N ALA A 95 1.72 -8.63 1.49
CA ALA A 95 1.94 -9.85 0.73
C ALA A 95 0.74 -10.21 -0.16
N CYS A 96 -0.48 -9.86 0.28
CA CYS A 96 -1.73 -10.04 -0.45
C CYS A 96 -1.75 -9.39 -1.84
N LEU A 97 -1.06 -8.27 -2.04
CA LEU A 97 -0.99 -7.57 -3.33
C LEU A 97 -0.12 -8.30 -4.38
N SER A 98 0.56 -9.38 -3.99
CA SER A 98 1.42 -10.16 -4.88
C SER A 98 0.64 -11.19 -5.71
N ASP A 99 -0.63 -11.45 -5.38
CA ASP A 99 -1.48 -12.37 -6.13
C ASP A 99 -1.91 -11.74 -7.47
N LYS A 100 -1.25 -12.17 -8.55
CA LYS A 100 -1.50 -11.69 -9.92
C LYS A 100 -2.83 -12.17 -10.50
N THR A 101 -3.47 -13.16 -9.90
CA THR A 101 -4.84 -13.55 -10.30
C THR A 101 -5.86 -12.53 -9.80
N GLN A 102 -5.62 -11.93 -8.63
CA GLN A 102 -6.48 -10.89 -8.05
C GLN A 102 -6.07 -9.47 -8.47
N TYR A 103 -4.77 -9.21 -8.63
CA TYR A 103 -4.21 -7.88 -8.91
C TYR A 103 -3.28 -7.90 -10.14
N PRO A 104 -3.81 -8.17 -11.35
CA PRO A 104 -3.00 -8.36 -12.55
C PRO A 104 -2.20 -7.11 -12.94
N THR A 105 -2.77 -5.91 -12.73
CA THR A 105 -2.17 -4.62 -13.11
C THR A 105 -1.38 -3.94 -11.97
N PHE A 106 -1.25 -4.58 -10.81
CA PHE A 106 -0.53 -4.01 -9.67
C PHE A 106 0.96 -4.38 -9.69
N PHE A 107 1.82 -3.41 -9.51
CA PHE A 107 3.26 -3.55 -9.37
C PHE A 107 3.75 -2.69 -8.22
N ARG A 108 4.98 -2.93 -7.77
CA ARG A 108 5.60 -2.11 -6.73
C ARG A 108 7.12 -2.10 -6.81
N THR A 109 7.71 -1.01 -6.34
CA THR A 109 9.17 -0.82 -6.25
C THR A 109 9.70 -1.08 -4.84
N ILE A 110 8.95 -1.81 -4.02
CA ILE A 110 9.28 -2.17 -2.64
C ILE A 110 9.01 -3.68 -2.44
N PRO A 111 9.82 -4.42 -1.66
CA PRO A 111 9.59 -5.85 -1.43
C PRO A 111 8.30 -6.13 -0.65
N SER A 112 7.88 -7.39 -0.69
CA SER A 112 6.74 -7.88 0.08
C SER A 112 7.03 -7.98 1.58
N ASP A 113 6.02 -7.74 2.41
CA ASP A 113 6.04 -8.04 3.85
C ASP A 113 6.32 -9.52 4.17
N GLN A 114 6.14 -10.44 3.21
CA GLN A 114 6.51 -11.84 3.40
C GLN A 114 8.00 -11.97 3.77
N PHE A 115 8.88 -11.21 3.10
CA PHE A 115 10.31 -11.22 3.40
C PHE A 115 10.61 -10.61 4.77
N GLN A 116 9.91 -9.53 5.14
CA GLN A 116 10.05 -8.90 6.44
C GLN A 116 9.58 -9.82 7.57
N ALA A 117 8.45 -10.52 7.39
CA ALA A 117 7.92 -11.49 8.33
C ALA A 117 8.90 -12.65 8.56
N ASP A 118 9.45 -13.22 7.48
CA ASP A 118 10.44 -14.30 7.56
C ASP A 118 11.74 -13.83 8.25
N ALA A 119 12.21 -12.62 7.94
CA ALA A 119 13.39 -12.04 8.58
C ALA A 119 13.16 -11.79 10.09
N LEU A 120 12.00 -11.27 10.47
CA LEU A 120 11.68 -11.00 11.87
C LEU A 120 11.60 -12.31 12.69
N ALA A 121 11.00 -13.36 12.17
CA ALA A 121 10.95 -14.67 12.84
C ALA A 121 12.36 -15.25 13.05
N LYS A 122 13.22 -15.16 12.02
CA LYS A 122 14.63 -15.59 12.12
C LYS A 122 15.42 -14.76 13.14
N LEU A 123 15.16 -13.46 13.23
CA LEU A 123 15.79 -12.59 14.23
C LEU A 123 15.38 -12.99 15.65
N VAL A 124 14.09 -13.21 15.90
CA VAL A 124 13.58 -13.66 17.22
C VAL A 124 14.25 -14.97 17.63
N LYS A 125 14.34 -15.94 16.70
CA LYS A 125 15.06 -17.20 16.93
C LYS A 125 16.55 -16.99 17.20
N HIS A 126 17.20 -16.12 16.44
CA HIS A 126 18.64 -15.82 16.62
C HIS A 126 18.94 -15.26 18.00
N LEU A 127 18.02 -14.47 18.57
CA LEU A 127 18.13 -13.91 19.91
C LEU A 127 17.76 -14.90 21.02
N GLY A 128 17.33 -16.13 20.67
CA GLY A 128 16.95 -17.16 21.64
C GLY A 128 15.59 -16.93 22.30
N TRP A 129 14.77 -16.01 21.78
CA TRP A 129 13.43 -15.77 22.31
C TRP A 129 12.44 -16.80 21.78
N THR A 130 11.72 -17.47 22.68
CA THR A 130 10.77 -18.53 22.34
C THR A 130 9.31 -18.16 22.65
N TRP A 131 9.09 -17.08 23.38
CA TRP A 131 7.76 -16.62 23.80
C TRP A 131 7.69 -15.10 23.68
N ILE A 132 6.80 -14.61 22.82
CA ILE A 132 6.69 -13.18 22.49
C ILE A 132 5.23 -12.72 22.46
N GLY A 133 5.03 -11.42 22.65
CA GLY A 133 3.80 -10.73 22.29
C GLY A 133 3.92 -10.09 20.91
N ALA A 134 2.81 -9.96 20.19
CA ALA A 134 2.79 -9.34 18.87
C ALA A 134 1.69 -8.27 18.78
N VAL A 135 2.02 -7.11 18.19
CA VAL A 135 1.07 -6.02 17.99
C VAL A 135 1.18 -5.53 16.55
N ARG A 136 0.04 -5.18 15.94
CA ARG A 136 -0.03 -4.71 14.55
C ARG A 136 -0.99 -3.54 14.38
N SER A 137 -0.88 -2.86 13.24
CA SER A 137 -1.93 -1.95 12.79
C SER A 137 -3.16 -2.75 12.34
N ASN A 138 -4.35 -2.30 12.71
CA ASN A 138 -5.60 -2.88 12.23
C ASN A 138 -5.89 -2.38 10.80
N SER A 139 -5.21 -2.97 9.83
CA SER A 139 -5.28 -2.66 8.40
C SER A 139 -4.91 -3.89 7.58
N ASP A 140 -5.10 -3.87 6.26
CA ASP A 140 -4.66 -4.98 5.40
C ASP A 140 -3.14 -5.18 5.48
N TYR A 141 -2.36 -4.11 5.60
CA TYR A 141 -0.92 -4.19 5.81
C TYR A 141 -0.60 -4.95 7.10
N GLY A 142 -1.09 -4.46 8.24
CA GLY A 142 -0.76 -5.04 9.55
C GLY A 142 -1.34 -6.44 9.74
N ASN A 143 -2.57 -6.70 9.31
CA ASN A 143 -3.22 -7.99 9.47
C ASN A 143 -2.59 -9.08 8.59
N ASN A 144 -2.31 -8.81 7.31
CA ASN A 144 -1.64 -9.79 6.43
C ASN A 144 -0.16 -9.95 6.78
N GLY A 145 0.51 -8.87 7.19
CA GLY A 145 1.88 -8.92 7.70
C GLY A 145 1.97 -9.81 8.94
N MET A 146 1.07 -9.62 9.91
CA MET A 146 1.01 -10.48 11.10
C MET A 146 0.68 -11.93 10.75
N ALA A 147 -0.28 -12.19 9.86
CA ALA A 147 -0.56 -13.56 9.43
C ALA A 147 0.68 -14.24 8.82
N SER A 148 1.48 -13.49 8.07
CA SER A 148 2.75 -13.98 7.51
C SER A 148 3.79 -14.23 8.59
N PHE A 149 3.91 -13.31 9.57
CA PHE A 149 4.82 -13.45 10.70
C PHE A 149 4.44 -14.64 11.59
N LEU A 150 3.17 -14.84 11.93
CA LEU A 150 2.72 -15.97 12.75
C LEU A 150 3.07 -17.32 12.10
N ARG A 151 2.91 -17.43 10.77
CA ARG A 151 3.35 -18.62 10.02
C ARG A 151 4.86 -18.82 10.08
N ALA A 152 5.64 -17.75 9.94
CA ALA A 152 7.10 -17.82 10.01
C ALA A 152 7.58 -18.16 11.44
N ALA A 153 7.04 -17.49 12.45
CA ALA A 153 7.32 -17.72 13.86
C ALA A 153 7.04 -19.17 14.27
N HIS A 154 5.88 -19.72 13.86
CA HIS A 154 5.54 -21.12 14.10
C HIS A 154 6.58 -22.09 13.49
N LYS A 155 7.06 -21.83 12.27
CA LYS A 155 8.12 -22.65 11.63
C LYS A 155 9.45 -22.59 12.38
N GLU A 156 9.73 -21.46 13.02
CA GLU A 156 10.94 -21.27 13.81
C GLU A 156 10.79 -21.72 15.27
N GLY A 157 9.64 -22.28 15.66
CA GLY A 157 9.37 -22.80 17.01
C GLY A 157 9.06 -21.72 18.05
N ILE A 158 8.62 -20.53 17.62
CA ILE A 158 8.31 -19.39 18.48
C ILE A 158 6.82 -19.41 18.84
N CYS A 159 6.52 -19.30 20.14
CA CYS A 159 5.17 -19.12 20.66
C CYS A 159 4.80 -17.63 20.71
N VAL A 160 3.59 -17.29 20.24
CA VAL A 160 3.04 -15.94 20.31
C VAL A 160 1.87 -15.95 21.29
N GLU A 161 2.07 -15.36 22.47
CA GLU A 161 1.10 -15.39 23.56
C GLU A 161 -0.17 -14.59 23.23
N TYR A 162 0.02 -13.39 22.71
CA TYR A 162 -1.06 -12.50 22.32
C TYR A 162 -0.74 -11.80 21.01
N SER A 163 -1.80 -11.51 20.24
CA SER A 163 -1.70 -10.79 18.97
C SER A 163 -2.76 -9.69 18.90
N GLU A 164 -2.39 -8.50 19.36
CA GLU A 164 -3.30 -7.36 19.41
C GLU A 164 -3.22 -6.50 18.16
N SER A 165 -4.32 -5.83 17.84
CA SER A 165 -4.38 -4.84 16.78
C SER A 165 -5.03 -3.56 17.25
N PHE A 166 -4.50 -2.43 16.79
CA PHE A 166 -5.08 -1.12 16.97
C PHE A 166 -4.98 -0.30 15.69
N TYR A 167 -5.83 0.70 15.54
CA TYR A 167 -5.77 1.67 14.47
C TYR A 167 -5.43 3.05 15.03
N ARG A 168 -4.80 3.89 14.21
CA ARG A 168 -4.32 5.22 14.63
C ARG A 168 -5.44 6.18 15.08
N THR A 169 -6.68 5.91 14.66
CA THR A 169 -7.87 6.69 15.04
C THR A 169 -8.78 5.92 16.01
N ASP A 170 -8.32 4.80 16.59
CA ASP A 170 -9.08 4.11 17.61
C ASP A 170 -9.23 5.00 18.85
N PRO A 171 -10.35 4.86 19.60
CA PRO A 171 -10.55 5.61 20.83
C PRO A 171 -9.49 5.23 21.88
N GLN A 172 -9.18 6.15 22.79
CA GLN A 172 -8.20 5.93 23.86
C GLN A 172 -8.51 4.67 24.68
N SER A 173 -9.79 4.33 24.87
CA SER A 173 -10.21 3.11 25.56
C SER A 173 -9.70 1.84 24.87
N LYS A 174 -9.69 1.78 23.53
CA LYS A 174 -9.15 0.64 22.78
C LYS A 174 -7.62 0.56 22.90
N ILE A 175 -6.93 1.71 22.85
CA ILE A 175 -5.48 1.76 23.07
C ILE A 175 -5.12 1.31 24.49
N GLN A 176 -5.92 1.72 25.48
CA GLN A 176 -5.75 1.31 26.87
C GLN A 176 -5.91 -0.20 27.04
N GLN A 177 -6.92 -0.81 26.41
CA GLN A 177 -7.10 -2.26 26.40
C GLN A 177 -5.89 -3.01 25.84
N VAL A 178 -5.33 -2.56 24.71
CA VAL A 178 -4.12 -3.18 24.14
C VAL A 178 -2.93 -3.05 25.09
N ALA A 179 -2.75 -1.87 25.72
CA ALA A 179 -1.70 -1.67 26.71
C ALA A 179 -1.87 -2.57 27.95
N ASP A 180 -3.11 -2.80 28.38
CA ASP A 180 -3.40 -3.64 29.54
C ASP A 180 -3.14 -5.13 29.24
N VAL A 181 -3.43 -5.59 28.01
CA VAL A 181 -2.99 -6.92 27.55
C VAL A 181 -1.48 -7.05 27.64
N ILE A 182 -0.73 -6.09 27.09
CA ILE A 182 0.75 -6.11 27.13
C ILE A 182 1.26 -6.15 28.58
N ARG A 183 0.72 -5.31 29.48
CA ARG A 183 1.11 -5.27 30.90
C ARG A 183 0.86 -6.59 31.62
N ARG A 184 -0.25 -7.26 31.31
CA ARG A 184 -0.63 -8.53 31.95
C ARG A 184 0.39 -9.65 31.71
N PHE A 185 1.14 -9.58 30.61
CA PHE A 185 2.09 -10.61 30.19
C PHE A 185 3.57 -10.19 30.34
N MET A 186 3.84 -9.02 30.93
CA MET A 186 5.20 -8.56 31.26
C MET A 186 5.59 -8.78 32.73
N SER A 187 4.65 -9.18 33.59
CA SER A 187 4.85 -9.51 35.00
C SER A 187 5.01 -11.01 35.22
#